data_AF-A0A7Y8M7V8-F1
#
_entry.id   AF-A0A7Y8M7V8-F1
#
_cell.length_a   1.000
_cell.length_b   1.000
_cell.length_c   1.000
_cell.angle_alpha   90.00
_cell.angle_beta   90.00
_cell.angle_gamma   90.00
#
_symmetry.space_group_name_H-M   'P 1'
#
loop_
_entity.id
_entity.type
_entity.pdbx_description
1 polymer ?
#
loop_
_entity_poly.entity_id
_entity_poly.type
_entity_poly.pdbx_seq_one_letter_code
_entity_poly.pdbx_strand_id
1 'polypeptide(L)'
;MNIDFPVPVRPVIQPPPMVEEVLDDRERLALKTRIRKLMMEQDAVLVAHYYTSSDLQDLAEETGGCVSDSLEMARFGHAHKAKTLIVAGVKFMGETSKILNPEKRVIMPDLGADCSLDLACPADEFAAFCDAHPDRTSVVYANTSAAVKA
;
A
#
# COMPACT_ATOMS: atom_id res chain seq x y z
N MET A 1 3.86 4.08 37.25
CA MET A 1 3.01 4.75 36.26
C MET A 1 1.76 3.91 36.13
N ASN A 2 0.64 4.35 36.71
CA ASN A 2 -0.66 3.73 36.43
C ASN A 2 -1.02 4.09 34.99
N ILE A 3 -1.00 3.10 34.12
CA ILE A 3 -1.51 3.26 32.76
C ILE A 3 -3.02 2.93 32.86
N ASP A 4 -3.82 3.90 33.30
CA ASP A 4 -5.30 3.85 33.23
C ASP A 4 -5.74 4.04 31.77
N PHE A 5 -5.30 3.13 30.91
CA PHE A 5 -5.64 3.08 29.50
C PHE A 5 -6.19 1.69 29.22
N PRO A 6 -7.49 1.44 29.48
CA PRO A 6 -8.10 0.19 29.11
C PRO A 6 -8.08 0.09 27.58
N VAL A 7 -7.16 -0.68 27.04
CA VAL A 7 -7.14 -1.00 25.60
C VAL A 7 -8.28 -1.99 25.35
N PRO A 8 -9.30 -1.64 24.56
CA PRO A 8 -10.37 -2.57 24.24
C PRO A 8 -9.78 -3.81 23.56
N VAL A 9 -10.11 -4.99 24.06
CA VAL A 9 -9.72 -6.24 23.40
C VAL A 9 -10.57 -6.38 22.14
N ARG A 10 -9.95 -6.17 20.98
CA ARG A 10 -10.61 -6.38 19.68
C ARG A 10 -10.53 -7.85 19.27
N PRO A 11 -11.55 -8.38 18.56
CA PRO A 11 -11.43 -9.67 17.91
C PRO A 11 -10.23 -9.71 16.97
N VAL A 12 -9.52 -10.84 16.94
CA VAL A 12 -8.39 -11.02 16.02
C VAL A 12 -8.91 -11.05 14.58
N ILE A 13 -8.42 -10.13 13.76
CA ILE A 13 -8.66 -10.15 12.32
C ILE A 13 -7.86 -11.32 11.74
N GLN A 14 -8.57 -12.32 11.21
CA GLN A 14 -7.94 -13.46 10.56
C GLN A 14 -7.59 -13.08 9.12
N PRO A 15 -6.30 -13.08 8.75
CA PRO A 15 -5.91 -12.85 7.37
C PRO A 15 -6.37 -14.04 6.50
N PRO A 16 -6.69 -13.81 5.22
CA PRO A 16 -6.91 -14.90 4.29
C PRO A 16 -5.65 -15.77 4.18
N PRO A 17 -5.79 -17.06 3.80
CA PRO A 17 -4.63 -17.89 3.53
C PRO A 17 -3.78 -17.26 2.41
N MET A 18 -2.47 -17.37 2.53
CA MET A 18 -1.57 -17.01 1.44
C MET A 18 -1.84 -17.94 0.26
N VAL A 19 -2.19 -17.37 -0.88
CA VAL A 19 -2.30 -18.08 -2.15
C VAL A 19 -1.14 -17.64 -3.02
N GLU A 20 -0.25 -18.58 -3.33
CA GLU A 20 0.83 -18.36 -4.29
C GLU A 20 0.42 -18.95 -5.64
N GLU A 21 0.28 -18.09 -6.64
CA GLU A 21 -0.01 -18.52 -8.01
C GLU A 21 1.24 -19.17 -8.61
N VAL A 22 1.11 -20.44 -9.00
CA VAL A 22 2.18 -21.17 -9.68
C VAL A 22 2.00 -21.04 -11.18
N LEU A 23 2.80 -20.16 -11.78
CA LEU A 23 2.85 -19.98 -13.24
C LEU A 23 3.97 -20.84 -13.83
N ASP A 24 3.72 -21.41 -15.01
CA ASP A 24 4.80 -21.98 -15.81
C ASP A 24 5.66 -20.86 -16.44
N ASP A 25 6.88 -21.20 -16.85
CA ASP A 25 7.84 -20.21 -17.36
C ASP A 25 7.35 -19.49 -18.62
N ARG A 26 6.57 -20.17 -19.46
CA ARG A 26 6.05 -19.59 -20.71
C ARG A 26 4.94 -18.59 -20.41
N GLU A 27 4.03 -18.94 -19.52
CA GLU A 27 2.95 -18.08 -19.06
C GLU A 27 3.49 -16.86 -18.33
N ARG A 28 4.42 -17.05 -17.38
CA ARG A 28 5.12 -15.97 -16.67
C ARG A 28 5.77 -14.99 -17.65
N LEU A 29 6.52 -15.49 -18.62
CA LEU A 29 7.17 -14.66 -19.63
C LEU A 29 6.16 -13.89 -20.49
N ALA A 30 5.07 -14.55 -20.90
CA ALA A 30 4.01 -13.93 -21.68
C ALA A 30 3.31 -12.79 -20.90
N LEU A 31 2.99 -13.01 -19.62
CA LEU A 31 2.38 -12.03 -18.75
C LEU A 31 3.32 -10.84 -18.50
N LYS A 32 4.57 -11.08 -18.07
CA LYS A 32 5.55 -9.99 -17.87
C LYS A 32 5.71 -9.17 -19.16
N THR A 33 5.83 -9.82 -20.32
CA THR A 33 5.95 -9.11 -21.62
C THR A 33 4.74 -8.23 -21.91
N ARG A 34 3.52 -8.76 -21.70
CA ARG A 34 2.28 -8.00 -21.88
C ARG A 34 2.19 -6.81 -20.93
N ILE A 35 2.52 -7.01 -19.66
CA ILE A 35 2.46 -5.95 -18.64
C ILE A 35 3.45 -4.84 -18.97
N ARG A 36 4.72 -5.17 -19.30
CA ARG A 36 5.72 -4.15 -19.69
C ARG A 36 5.23 -3.28 -20.86
N LYS A 37 4.63 -3.91 -21.88
CA LYS A 37 4.05 -3.19 -23.03
C LYS A 37 2.95 -2.22 -22.57
N LEU A 38 2.00 -2.69 -21.75
CA LEU A 38 0.91 -1.86 -21.25
C LEU A 38 1.42 -0.72 -20.36
N MET A 39 2.44 -0.96 -19.54
CA MET A 39 3.04 0.09 -18.71
C MET A 39 3.63 1.21 -19.55
N MET A 40 4.33 0.88 -20.64
CA MET A 40 4.85 1.88 -21.58
C MET A 40 3.73 2.67 -22.24
N GLU A 41 2.68 2.01 -22.72
CA GLU A 41 1.52 2.66 -23.35
C GLU A 41 0.78 3.60 -22.39
N GLN A 42 0.81 3.31 -21.10
CA GLN A 42 0.11 4.07 -20.06
C GLN A 42 1.00 5.09 -19.33
N ASP A 43 2.25 5.27 -19.77
CA ASP A 43 3.27 6.09 -19.08
C ASP A 43 3.30 5.77 -17.57
N ALA A 44 3.47 4.47 -17.28
CA ALA A 44 3.35 3.91 -15.95
C ALA A 44 4.69 3.43 -15.38
N VAL A 45 4.85 3.61 -14.07
CA VAL A 45 5.92 3.00 -13.28
C VAL A 45 5.30 2.11 -12.20
N LEU A 46 5.95 0.98 -11.91
CA LEU A 46 5.53 0.03 -10.89
C LEU A 46 6.41 0.19 -9.65
N VAL A 47 5.79 0.34 -8.48
CA VAL A 47 6.46 0.20 -7.19
C VAL A 47 5.91 -1.03 -6.49
N ALA A 48 6.78 -1.88 -5.97
CA ALA A 48 6.42 -3.12 -5.32
C ALA A 48 6.91 -3.13 -3.86
N HIS A 49 6.05 -3.57 -2.95
CA HIS A 49 6.45 -3.77 -1.56
C HIS A 49 7.27 -5.06 -1.41
N TYR A 50 8.17 -5.11 -0.42
CA TYR A 50 8.99 -6.31 -0.14
C TYR A 50 8.20 -7.63 0.04
N TYR A 51 6.90 -7.55 0.31
CA TYR A 51 6.05 -8.71 0.59
C TYR A 51 5.25 -9.18 -0.63
N THR A 52 5.44 -8.58 -1.80
CA THR A 52 4.81 -9.08 -3.04
C THR A 52 5.57 -10.26 -3.61
N SER A 53 4.95 -11.01 -4.53
CA SER A 53 5.61 -12.12 -5.23
C SER A 53 6.89 -11.67 -5.96
N SER A 54 7.83 -12.61 -6.15
CA SER A 54 9.08 -12.34 -6.87
C SER A 54 8.84 -11.83 -8.29
N ASP A 55 7.80 -12.34 -8.97
CA ASP A 55 7.46 -11.92 -10.33
C ASP A 55 7.11 -10.42 -10.41
N LEU A 56 6.45 -9.88 -9.38
CA LEU A 56 6.13 -8.45 -9.29
C LEU A 56 7.37 -7.61 -8.92
N GLN A 57 8.24 -8.15 -8.07
CA GLN A 57 9.49 -7.50 -7.70
C GLN A 57 10.42 -7.37 -8.91
N ASP A 58 10.66 -8.47 -9.62
CA ASP A 58 11.45 -8.48 -10.86
C ASP A 58 10.86 -7.51 -11.89
N LEU A 59 9.54 -7.54 -12.08
CA LEU A 59 8.87 -6.66 -13.03
C LEU A 59 9.06 -5.17 -12.68
N ALA A 60 9.03 -4.82 -11.39
CA ALA A 60 9.29 -3.46 -10.93
C ALA A 60 10.71 -3.03 -11.31
N GLU A 61 11.72 -3.82 -10.98
CA GLU A 61 13.12 -3.50 -11.28
C GLU A 61 13.39 -3.42 -12.79
N GLU A 62 12.92 -4.41 -13.55
CA GLU A 62 13.11 -4.48 -15.01
C GLU A 62 12.45 -3.34 -15.78
N THR A 63 11.42 -2.71 -15.20
CA THR A 63 10.68 -1.59 -15.82
C THR A 63 11.13 -0.22 -15.32
N GLY A 64 12.20 -0.16 -14.52
CA GLY A 64 12.71 1.09 -13.96
C GLY A 64 11.89 1.63 -12.79
N GLY A 65 11.09 0.76 -12.17
CA GLY A 65 10.43 0.97 -10.89
C GLY A 65 11.33 0.67 -9.69
N CYS A 66 10.72 0.38 -8.54
CA CYS A 66 11.46 0.04 -7.33
C CYS A 66 10.77 -1.03 -6.47
N VAL A 67 11.59 -1.79 -5.73
CA VAL A 67 11.16 -2.71 -4.67
C VAL A 67 11.59 -2.12 -3.34
N SER A 68 10.65 -1.70 -2.50
CA SER A 68 10.99 -1.00 -1.26
C SER A 68 9.91 -1.08 -0.17
N ASP A 69 10.17 -0.47 1.00
CA ASP A 69 9.14 -0.23 2.01
C ASP A 69 8.16 0.88 1.60
N SER A 70 7.08 1.04 2.35
CA SER A 70 6.00 2.01 2.03
C SER A 70 6.46 3.46 1.95
N LEU A 71 7.44 3.87 2.77
CA LEU A 71 7.91 5.25 2.78
C LEU A 71 8.74 5.53 1.53
N GLU A 72 9.64 4.63 1.18
CA GLU A 72 10.47 4.79 0.00
C GLU A 72 9.64 4.63 -1.29
N MET A 73 8.64 3.74 -1.32
CA MET A 73 7.69 3.63 -2.45
C MET A 73 6.97 4.97 -2.69
N ALA A 74 6.54 5.63 -1.62
CA ALA A 74 5.87 6.93 -1.70
C ALA A 74 6.82 8.04 -2.21
N ARG A 75 8.06 8.08 -1.72
CA ARG A 75 9.08 9.06 -2.13
C ARG A 75 9.48 8.87 -3.59
N PHE A 76 9.73 7.62 -4.00
CA PHE A 76 10.01 7.26 -5.39
C PHE A 76 8.84 7.65 -6.30
N GLY A 77 7.62 7.27 -5.90
CA GLY A 77 6.40 7.60 -6.62
C GLY A 77 6.26 9.10 -6.87
N HIS A 78 6.53 9.94 -5.86
CA HIS A 78 6.54 11.40 -5.97
C HIS A 78 7.61 11.92 -6.94
N ALA A 79 8.85 11.47 -6.80
CA ALA A 79 9.97 11.95 -7.61
C ALA A 79 9.95 11.46 -9.07
N HIS A 80 9.29 10.33 -9.36
CA HIS A 80 9.31 9.72 -10.69
C HIS A 80 8.47 10.52 -11.70
N LYS A 81 8.91 10.61 -12.95
CA LYS A 81 8.25 11.45 -13.98
C LYS A 81 6.97 10.85 -14.59
N ALA A 82 6.73 9.56 -14.40
CA ALA A 82 5.59 8.85 -14.97
C ALA A 82 4.25 9.44 -14.46
N LYS A 83 3.27 9.55 -15.35
CA LYS A 83 1.92 10.03 -15.03
C LYS A 83 1.06 8.98 -14.32
N THR A 84 1.40 7.70 -14.50
CA THR A 84 0.72 6.59 -13.83
C THR A 84 1.67 5.92 -12.85
N LEU A 85 1.20 5.68 -11.63
CA LEU A 85 1.91 4.93 -10.59
C LEU A 85 1.10 3.67 -10.26
N ILE A 86 1.69 2.51 -10.51
CA ILE A 86 1.13 1.22 -10.12
C ILE A 86 1.74 0.86 -8.77
N VAL A 87 0.91 0.63 -7.77
CA VAL A 87 1.32 0.28 -6.40
C VAL A 87 0.97 -1.18 -6.15
N ALA A 88 1.96 -2.07 -6.26
CA ALA A 88 1.85 -3.45 -5.83
C ALA A 88 2.12 -3.51 -4.32
N GLY A 89 1.03 -3.37 -3.56
CA GLY A 89 1.01 -3.35 -2.10
C GLY A 89 -0.43 -3.37 -1.59
N VAL A 90 -0.64 -2.96 -0.35
CA VAL A 90 -1.96 -2.92 0.28
C VAL A 90 -2.62 -1.54 0.20
N LYS A 91 -3.92 -1.47 0.46
CA LYS A 91 -4.80 -0.33 0.20
C LYS A 91 -4.28 0.99 0.72
N PHE A 92 -3.89 1.06 2.00
CA PHE A 92 -3.37 2.29 2.59
C PHE A 92 -2.11 2.82 1.87
N MET A 93 -1.30 1.94 1.27
CA MET A 93 -0.11 2.35 0.51
C MET A 93 -0.52 3.03 -0.80
N GLY A 94 -1.55 2.50 -1.47
CA GLY A 94 -2.14 3.13 -2.66
C GLY A 94 -2.79 4.48 -2.33
N GLU A 95 -3.55 4.54 -1.23
CA GLU A 95 -4.15 5.78 -0.74
C GLU A 95 -3.09 6.83 -0.40
N THR A 96 -2.04 6.44 0.35
CA THR A 96 -0.91 7.32 0.68
C THR A 96 -0.20 7.81 -0.58
N SER A 97 0.02 6.93 -1.55
CA SER A 97 0.60 7.29 -2.85
C SER A 97 -0.27 8.31 -3.58
N LYS A 98 -1.60 8.19 -3.52
CA LYS A 98 -2.53 9.15 -4.14
C LYS A 98 -2.57 10.49 -3.41
N ILE A 99 -2.50 10.50 -2.07
CA ILE A 99 -2.40 11.73 -1.26
C ILE A 99 -1.14 12.52 -1.65
N LEU A 100 -0.01 11.84 -1.82
CA LEU A 100 1.28 12.47 -2.14
C LEU A 100 1.48 12.78 -3.63
N ASN A 101 0.61 12.26 -4.49
CA ASN A 101 0.65 12.42 -5.95
C ASN A 101 -0.75 12.75 -6.50
N PRO A 102 -1.36 13.88 -6.09
CA PRO A 102 -2.74 14.19 -6.45
C PRO A 102 -2.97 14.28 -7.96
N GLU A 103 -1.94 14.69 -8.72
CA GLU A 103 -1.96 14.80 -10.18
C GLU A 103 -1.78 13.47 -10.92
N LYS A 104 -1.20 12.45 -10.28
CA LYS A 104 -0.94 11.16 -10.93
C LYS A 104 -2.13 10.25 -10.86
N ARG A 105 -2.25 9.39 -11.87
CA ARG A 105 -3.17 8.25 -11.81
C ARG A 105 -2.50 7.15 -10.99
N VAL A 106 -3.09 6.79 -9.84
CA VAL A 106 -2.61 5.69 -9.00
C VAL A 106 -3.48 4.46 -9.26
N ILE A 107 -2.85 3.32 -9.53
CA ILE A 107 -3.51 2.05 -9.79
C ILE A 107 -3.00 1.02 -8.79
N MET A 108 -3.91 0.28 -8.18
CA MET A 108 -3.59 -0.92 -7.43
C MET A 108 -4.01 -2.15 -8.23
N PRO A 109 -3.19 -3.21 -8.30
CA PRO A 109 -3.57 -4.45 -8.97
C PRO A 109 -4.83 -5.08 -8.36
N ASP A 110 -4.99 -4.99 -7.05
CA ASP A 110 -6.15 -5.48 -6.31
C ASP A 110 -6.54 -4.46 -5.22
N LEU A 111 -7.80 -4.01 -5.24
CA LEU A 111 -8.35 -3.09 -4.24
C LEU A 111 -8.81 -3.80 -2.96
N GLY A 112 -8.88 -5.13 -2.96
CA GLY A 112 -9.14 -5.96 -1.77
C GLY A 112 -7.87 -6.33 -0.98
N ALA A 113 -6.69 -5.89 -1.43
CA ALA A 113 -5.44 -6.09 -0.71
C ALA A 113 -5.37 -5.16 0.52
N ASP A 114 -5.88 -5.61 1.66
CA ASP A 114 -5.97 -4.80 2.89
C ASP A 114 -4.87 -5.12 3.93
N CYS A 115 -4.80 -4.31 4.99
CA CYS A 115 -3.91 -4.50 6.13
C CYS A 115 -4.73 -4.67 7.41
N SER A 116 -4.52 -5.76 8.15
CA SER A 116 -5.22 -5.99 9.42
C SER A 116 -4.97 -4.89 10.46
N LEU A 117 -3.79 -4.26 10.46
CA LEU A 117 -3.48 -3.14 11.35
C LEU A 117 -4.28 -1.88 11.02
N ASP A 118 -4.49 -1.62 9.73
CA ASP A 118 -5.34 -0.52 9.26
C ASP A 118 -6.80 -0.77 9.66
N LEU A 119 -7.32 -1.96 9.37
CA LEU A 119 -8.67 -2.38 9.73
C LEU A 119 -8.93 -2.34 11.25
N ALA A 120 -7.90 -2.54 12.07
CA ALA A 120 -8.00 -2.47 13.52
C ALA A 120 -8.06 -1.04 14.08
N CYS A 121 -7.91 -0.01 13.23
CA CYS A 121 -7.96 1.41 13.60
C CYS A 121 -9.06 2.16 12.83
N PRO A 122 -10.35 2.02 13.20
CA PRO A 122 -11.44 2.75 12.56
C PRO A 122 -11.32 4.26 12.80
N ALA A 123 -11.57 5.05 11.75
CA ALA A 123 -11.37 6.49 11.76
C ALA A 123 -12.30 7.24 12.74
N ASP A 124 -13.53 6.78 12.89
CA ASP A 124 -14.52 7.34 13.81
C ASP A 124 -14.14 7.11 15.28
N GLU A 125 -13.71 5.89 15.61
CA GLU A 125 -13.20 5.57 16.94
C GLU A 125 -11.92 6.36 17.26
N PHE A 126 -11.01 6.49 16.29
CA PHE A 126 -9.77 7.25 16.45
C PHE A 126 -10.02 8.76 16.61
N ALA A 127 -10.97 9.33 15.85
CA ALA A 127 -11.36 10.73 15.97
C ALA A 127 -11.95 11.01 17.37
N ALA A 128 -12.89 10.17 17.84
CA ALA A 128 -13.46 10.30 19.18
C ALA A 128 -12.39 10.18 20.28
N PHE A 129 -11.36 9.33 20.06
CA PHE A 129 -10.22 9.24 20.95
C PHE A 129 -9.37 10.52 20.98
N CYS A 130 -9.10 11.13 19.82
CA CYS A 130 -8.39 12.40 19.75
C CYS A 130 -9.18 13.53 20.45
N ASP A 131 -10.50 13.59 20.23
CA ASP A 131 -11.39 14.59 20.84
C ASP A 131 -11.44 14.49 22.37
N ALA A 132 -11.32 13.26 22.91
CA ALA A 132 -11.25 13.02 24.35
C ALA A 132 -9.89 13.42 24.96
N HIS A 133 -8.86 13.64 24.15
CA HIS A 133 -7.49 13.94 24.58
C HIS A 133 -6.87 15.11 23.80
N PRO A 134 -7.49 16.30 23.82
CA PRO A 134 -7.09 17.44 22.99
C PRO A 134 -5.73 18.05 23.39
N ASP A 135 -5.22 17.72 24.58
CA ASP A 135 -3.93 18.15 25.11
C ASP A 135 -2.74 17.32 24.60
N ARG A 136 -2.99 16.32 23.74
CA ARG A 136 -1.98 15.36 23.28
C ARG A 136 -1.71 15.46 21.78
N THR A 137 -0.49 15.10 21.41
CA THR A 137 -0.12 14.91 20.00
C THR A 137 -0.47 13.50 19.55
N SER A 138 -1.38 13.40 18.60
CA SER A 138 -1.71 12.13 17.94
C SER A 138 -0.65 11.75 16.91
N VAL A 139 -0.13 10.53 17.03
CA VAL A 139 0.83 9.96 16.07
C VAL A 139 0.27 8.61 15.61
N VAL A 140 0.05 8.49 14.31
CA VAL A 140 -0.41 7.26 13.68
C VAL A 140 0.69 6.67 12.81
N TYR A 141 0.76 5.35 12.77
CA TYR A 141 1.69 4.67 11.89
C TYR A 141 1.21 4.74 10.42
N ALA A 142 2.13 4.56 9.47
CA ALA A 142 1.82 4.59 8.05
C ALA A 142 0.72 3.59 7.66
N ASN A 143 0.65 2.45 8.36
CA ASN A 143 -0.33 1.37 8.16
C ASN A 143 -1.72 1.73 8.75
N THR A 144 -2.29 2.82 8.28
CA THR A 144 -3.61 3.34 8.64
C THR A 144 -4.27 3.95 7.41
N SER A 145 -5.59 4.00 7.36
CA SER A 145 -6.32 4.54 6.23
C SER A 145 -6.07 6.03 6.02
N ALA A 146 -6.36 6.53 4.82
CA ALA A 146 -6.41 7.97 4.55
C ALA A 146 -7.33 8.72 5.52
N ALA A 147 -8.44 8.11 5.93
CA ALA A 147 -9.40 8.73 6.85
C ALA A 147 -8.84 8.91 8.26
N VAL A 148 -8.00 7.99 8.74
CA VAL A 148 -7.28 8.13 10.04
C VAL A 148 -6.19 9.18 9.98
N LYS A 149 -5.61 9.42 8.79
CA LYS A 149 -4.55 10.42 8.58
C LYS A 149 -5.08 11.86 8.43
N ALA A 150 -6.37 12.04 8.17
CA ALA A 150 -7.00 13.34 7.93
C ALA A 150 -7.27 14.08 9.25
#